data_AF-A0A3S0H332-F1
#
_entry.id   AF-A0A3S0H332-F1
#
_cell.length_a   1.000
_cell.length_b   1.000
_cell.length_c   1.000
_cell.angle_alpha   90.00
_cell.angle_beta   90.00
_cell.angle_gamma   90.00
#
_symmetry.space_group_name_H-M   'P 1'
#
loop_
_entity.id
_entity.type
_entity.pdbx_description
1 polymer ?
#
loop_
_entity_poly.entity_id
_entity_poly.type
_entity_poly.pdbx_seq_one_letter_code
_entity_poly.pdbx_strand_id
1 'polypeptide(L)'
;MSAEDRIRALPCWSGGIEIEPLPGGLSNANYVVTDAAGRHVVRFGQDFPFHHVFREREVMTARAAHAAGFAPAVHYAEPGIMVTEFLGARTFLAEDVRANLGRVAGLLRSFHREMPNHVSGAGFMFWVFHVIRDYARTLDEGGSRKKSELPRYLSLADELERAQKLLPIVFGHNDLLPANILD
;
A
#
# COMPACT_ATOMS: atom_id res chain seq x y z
N MET A 1 -12.70 7.29 21.82
CA MET A 1 -13.63 6.88 20.75
C MET A 1 -13.06 5.61 20.13
N SER A 2 -13.84 4.54 20.06
CA SER A 2 -13.40 3.27 19.49
C SER A 2 -13.28 3.37 17.95
N ALA A 3 -12.65 2.38 17.31
CA ALA A 3 -12.62 2.31 15.85
C ALA A 3 -14.04 2.18 15.28
N GLU A 4 -14.91 1.40 15.91
CA GLU A 4 -16.31 1.25 15.50
C GLU A 4 -17.10 2.56 15.62
N ASP A 5 -16.90 3.35 16.68
CA ASP A 5 -17.55 4.66 16.83
C ASP A 5 -17.16 5.60 15.67
N ARG A 6 -15.88 5.58 15.28
CA ARG A 6 -15.39 6.36 14.15
C ARG A 6 -15.97 5.89 12.83
N ILE A 7 -16.08 4.56 12.63
CA ILE A 7 -16.74 3.98 11.45
C ILE A 7 -18.20 4.45 11.41
N ARG A 8 -18.97 4.33 12.50
CA ARG A 8 -20.38 4.73 12.55
C ARG A 8 -20.60 6.22 12.26
N ALA A 9 -19.62 7.07 12.55
CA ALA A 9 -19.69 8.50 12.30
C ALA A 9 -19.43 8.89 10.82
N LEU A 10 -18.94 7.96 9.98
CA LEU A 10 -18.66 8.29 8.58
C LEU A 10 -19.96 8.59 7.81
N PRO A 11 -19.99 9.64 6.98
CA PRO A 11 -21.22 10.10 6.31
C PRO A 11 -21.54 9.29 5.03
N CYS A 12 -20.79 8.23 4.74
CA CYS A 12 -20.87 7.49 3.48
C CYS A 12 -21.82 6.28 3.51
N TRP A 13 -22.43 5.97 4.67
CA TRP A 13 -23.25 4.78 4.83
C TRP A 13 -24.68 4.95 4.33
N SER A 14 -25.21 3.86 3.77
CA SER A 14 -26.61 3.72 3.41
C SER A 14 -27.35 2.92 4.48
N GLY A 15 -28.09 3.60 5.35
CA GLY A 15 -28.87 2.96 6.41
C GLY A 15 -28.03 2.51 7.61
N GLY A 16 -28.50 1.46 8.30
CA GLY A 16 -27.77 0.86 9.43
C GLY A 16 -26.57 0.03 8.95
N ILE A 17 -25.55 -0.07 9.80
CA ILE A 17 -24.31 -0.80 9.46
C ILE A 17 -23.97 -1.89 10.47
N GLU A 18 -23.45 -2.99 9.94
CA GLU A 18 -22.79 -4.07 10.67
C GLU A 18 -21.27 -3.96 10.45
N ILE A 19 -20.48 -4.16 11.50
CA ILE A 19 -19.02 -3.98 11.46
C ILE A 19 -18.36 -5.26 11.95
N GLU A 20 -17.43 -5.80 11.15
CA GLU A 20 -16.65 -6.98 11.48
C GLU A 20 -15.16 -6.68 11.32
N PRO A 21 -14.30 -7.06 12.28
CA PRO A 21 -12.85 -6.96 12.09
C PRO A 21 -12.40 -7.80 10.88
N LEU A 22 -11.58 -7.22 10.01
CA LEU A 22 -10.94 -7.93 8.91
C LEU A 22 -9.49 -8.25 9.29
N PRO A 23 -9.17 -9.49 9.68
CA PRO A 23 -7.81 -9.85 10.04
C PRO A 23 -6.90 -9.77 8.80
N GLY A 24 -5.78 -9.06 8.93
CA GLY A 24 -4.80 -8.90 7.85
C GLY A 24 -4.22 -7.49 7.79
N GLY A 25 -2.98 -7.39 7.29
CA GLY A 25 -2.20 -6.14 7.25
C GLY A 25 -1.37 -5.92 8.52
N LEU A 26 -0.06 -5.67 8.34
CA LEU A 26 0.87 -5.47 9.47
C LEU A 26 0.71 -4.09 10.13
N SER A 27 0.36 -3.07 9.35
CA SER A 27 0.45 -1.66 9.75
C SER A 27 -0.90 -0.92 9.77
N ASN A 28 -2.00 -1.59 9.40
CA ASN A 28 -3.33 -0.97 9.29
C ASN A 28 -4.37 -1.81 10.03
N ALA A 29 -5.37 -1.16 10.61
CA ALA A 29 -6.56 -1.83 11.13
C ALA A 29 -7.65 -1.80 10.05
N ASN A 30 -8.14 -2.98 9.67
CA ASN A 30 -9.13 -3.14 8.61
C ASN A 30 -10.43 -3.73 9.18
N TYR A 31 -11.56 -3.29 8.64
CA TYR A 31 -12.88 -3.78 9.00
C TYR A 31 -13.69 -4.02 7.74
N VAL A 32 -14.51 -5.06 7.73
CA VAL A 32 -15.61 -5.16 6.77
C VAL A 32 -16.82 -4.47 7.36
N VAL A 33 -17.45 -3.61 6.58
CA VAL A 33 -18.69 -2.94 6.95
C VAL A 33 -19.76 -3.31 5.94
N THR A 34 -20.91 -3.79 6.42
CA THR A 34 -22.07 -4.09 5.58
C THR A 34 -23.14 -3.02 5.82
N ASP A 35 -23.63 -2.41 4.75
CA ASP A 35 -24.73 -1.47 4.75
C ASP A 35 -25.78 -1.86 3.68
N ALA A 36 -26.80 -1.02 3.44
CA ALA A 36 -27.83 -1.32 2.44
C ALA A 36 -27.32 -1.32 0.98
N ALA A 37 -26.15 -0.74 0.71
CA ALA A 37 -25.52 -0.70 -0.61
C ALA A 37 -24.59 -1.89 -0.87
N GLY A 38 -24.16 -2.60 0.19
CA GLY A 38 -23.34 -3.81 0.08
C GLY A 38 -22.26 -3.89 1.14
N ARG A 39 -21.16 -4.57 0.81
CA ARG A 39 -20.00 -4.74 1.68
C ARG A 39 -18.88 -3.79 1.27
N HIS A 40 -18.22 -3.23 2.27
CA HIS A 40 -17.14 -2.26 2.15
C HIS A 40 -15.98 -2.67 3.04
N VAL A 41 -14.77 -2.23 2.70
CA VAL A 41 -13.60 -2.34 3.57
C VAL A 41 -13.27 -0.94 4.11
N VAL A 42 -13.27 -0.78 5.43
CA VAL A 42 -12.74 0.40 6.09
C VAL A 42 -11.32 0.12 6.53
N ARG A 43 -10.39 0.94 6.07
CA ARG A 43 -8.99 0.92 6.46
C ARG A 43 -8.65 2.16 7.25
N PHE A 44 -8.17 1.96 8.47
CA PHE A 44 -7.49 3.00 9.24
C PHE A 44 -6.00 2.98 8.94
N GLY A 45 -5.45 4.14 8.64
CA GLY A 45 -4.03 4.32 8.40
C GLY A 45 -3.53 5.63 9.01
N GLN A 46 -2.22 5.69 9.21
CA GLN A 46 -1.51 6.92 9.55
C GLN A 46 -0.35 7.11 8.58
N ASP A 47 0.17 8.33 8.52
CA ASP A 47 1.40 8.57 7.79
C ASP A 47 2.57 7.85 8.47
N PHE A 48 3.48 7.36 7.65
CA PHE A 48 4.79 6.89 8.09
C PHE A 48 5.84 7.63 7.27
N PRO A 49 6.13 8.91 7.59
CA PRO A 49 7.05 9.72 6.79
C PRO A 49 8.44 9.12 6.69
N PHE A 50 8.91 8.43 7.73
CA PHE A 50 10.17 7.69 7.74
C PHE A 50 10.18 6.51 6.76
N HIS A 51 9.02 5.94 6.43
CA HIS A 51 8.84 4.94 5.38
C HIS A 51 8.47 5.55 4.02
N HIS A 52 8.42 6.89 3.91
CA HIS A 52 8.03 7.63 2.71
C HIS A 52 6.57 7.36 2.29
N VAL A 53 5.74 7.04 3.28
CA VAL A 53 4.35 6.63 3.11
C VAL A 53 3.42 7.71 3.63
N PHE A 54 2.59 8.24 2.72
CA PHE A 54 1.65 9.34 2.99
C PHE A 54 0.24 8.96 2.56
N ARG A 55 -0.76 9.16 3.42
CA ARG A 55 -2.16 8.74 3.22
C ARG A 55 -2.84 9.49 2.08
N GLU A 56 -2.56 10.78 1.90
CA GLU A 56 -3.12 11.55 0.79
C GLU A 56 -2.72 10.94 -0.57
N ARG A 57 -1.45 10.53 -0.68
CA ARG A 57 -0.93 9.86 -1.89
C ARG A 57 -1.49 8.47 -2.07
N GLU A 58 -1.73 7.74 -0.98
CA GLU A 58 -2.41 6.45 -1.02
C GLU A 58 -3.81 6.57 -1.61
N VAL A 59 -4.61 7.55 -1.18
CA VAL A 59 -5.96 7.78 -1.72
C VAL A 59 -5.91 8.11 -3.21
N MET A 60 -5.01 9.01 -3.63
CA MET A 60 -4.82 9.34 -5.06
C MET A 60 -4.46 8.09 -5.86
N THR A 61 -3.48 7.31 -5.38
CA THR A 61 -2.99 6.11 -6.08
C THR A 61 -4.05 5.03 -6.13
N ALA A 62 -4.85 4.83 -5.08
CA ALA A 62 -5.95 3.87 -5.05
C ALA A 62 -7.04 4.23 -6.06
N ARG A 63 -7.41 5.51 -6.17
CA ARG A 63 -8.35 5.99 -7.19
C ARG A 63 -7.82 5.81 -8.61
N ALA A 64 -6.55 6.12 -8.84
CA ALA A 64 -5.89 5.91 -10.13
C ALA A 64 -5.83 4.41 -10.49
N ALA A 65 -5.49 3.56 -9.52
CA ALA A 65 -5.47 2.12 -9.69
C ALA A 65 -6.85 1.55 -10.01
N HIS A 66 -7.92 2.05 -9.36
CA HIS A 66 -9.28 1.67 -9.72
C HIS A 66 -9.64 2.07 -11.15
N ALA A 67 -9.34 3.33 -11.55
CA ALA A 67 -9.57 3.80 -12.91
C ALA A 67 -8.79 3.01 -13.97
N ALA A 68 -7.64 2.43 -13.59
CA ALA A 68 -6.83 1.56 -14.43
C ALA A 68 -7.20 0.07 -14.32
N GLY A 69 -8.18 -0.30 -13.47
CA GLY A 69 -8.65 -1.68 -13.30
C GLY A 69 -7.80 -2.57 -12.37
N PHE A 70 -6.98 -1.99 -11.49
CA PHE A 70 -6.08 -2.71 -10.58
C PHE A 70 -6.46 -2.63 -9.09
N ALA A 71 -7.49 -1.88 -8.72
CA ALA A 71 -7.91 -1.73 -7.33
C ALA A 71 -9.44 -1.61 -7.20
N PRO A 72 -10.01 -1.95 -6.02
CA PRO A 72 -11.41 -1.69 -5.72
C PRO A 72 -11.73 -0.19 -5.77
N ALA A 73 -13.01 0.14 -5.99
CA ALA A 73 -13.46 1.53 -5.96
C ALA A 73 -13.23 2.15 -4.58
N VAL A 74 -12.81 3.42 -4.53
CA VAL A 74 -12.75 4.21 -3.29
C VAL A 74 -14.06 4.96 -3.14
N HIS A 75 -14.91 4.54 -2.20
CA HIS A 75 -16.21 5.16 -1.94
C HIS A 75 -16.11 6.41 -1.07
N TYR A 76 -15.19 6.40 -0.10
CA TYR A 76 -14.98 7.52 0.82
C TYR A 76 -13.53 7.58 1.27
N ALA A 77 -13.05 8.79 1.55
CA ALA A 77 -11.75 9.00 2.16
C ALA A 77 -11.73 10.31 2.96
N GLU A 78 -11.08 10.26 4.11
CA GLU A 78 -10.73 11.42 4.93
C GLU A 78 -9.34 11.18 5.55
N PRO A 79 -8.70 12.17 6.20
CA PRO A 79 -7.39 11.96 6.81
C PRO A 79 -7.34 10.74 7.74
N GLY A 80 -6.58 9.73 7.33
CA GLY A 80 -6.36 8.49 8.08
C GLY A 80 -7.44 7.42 7.96
N ILE A 81 -8.46 7.61 7.12
CA ILE A 81 -9.51 6.62 6.83
C ILE A 81 -9.76 6.51 5.33
N MET A 82 -9.81 5.30 4.81
CA MET A 82 -10.23 5.01 3.43
C MET A 82 -11.28 3.90 3.44
N VAL A 83 -12.37 4.11 2.71
CA VAL A 83 -13.45 3.14 2.51
C VAL A 83 -13.45 2.70 1.06
N THR A 84 -13.27 1.40 0.83
CA THR A 84 -13.24 0.80 -0.51
C THR A 84 -14.31 -0.26 -0.68
N GLU A 85 -14.62 -0.59 -1.93
CA GLU A 85 -15.42 -1.75 -2.28
C GLU A 85 -14.83 -3.05 -1.70
N PHE A 86 -15.68 -3.95 -1.21
CA PHE A 86 -15.29 -5.30 -0.84
C PHE A 86 -15.45 -6.24 -2.05
N LEU A 87 -14.35 -6.75 -2.59
CA LEU A 87 -14.37 -7.56 -3.81
C LEU A 87 -14.87 -9.00 -3.62
N GLY A 88 -14.93 -9.50 -2.38
CA GLY A 88 -15.24 -10.92 -2.12
C GLY A 88 -14.20 -11.90 -2.70
N ALA A 89 -13.05 -11.38 -3.12
CA ALA A 89 -11.99 -12.13 -3.77
C ALA A 89 -11.15 -12.91 -2.75
N ARG A 90 -10.53 -13.98 -3.23
CA ARG A 90 -9.59 -14.79 -2.47
C ARG A 90 -8.23 -14.09 -2.45
N THR A 91 -7.68 -13.90 -1.26
CA THR A 91 -6.31 -13.42 -1.10
C THR A 91 -5.31 -14.54 -1.37
N PHE A 92 -4.29 -14.26 -2.20
CA PHE A 92 -3.25 -15.23 -2.51
C PHE A 92 -2.33 -15.54 -1.32
N LEU A 93 -1.94 -16.80 -1.23
CA LEU A 93 -0.80 -17.28 -0.45
C LEU A 93 0.43 -17.44 -1.34
N ALA A 94 1.58 -17.79 -0.75
CA ALA A 94 2.83 -17.96 -1.49
C ALA A 94 2.74 -19.05 -2.56
N GLU A 95 2.06 -20.16 -2.27
CA GLU A 95 1.79 -21.25 -3.20
C GLU A 95 0.91 -20.81 -4.38
N ASP A 96 -0.06 -19.93 -4.17
CA ASP A 96 -0.92 -19.40 -5.22
C ASP A 96 -0.12 -18.56 -6.22
N VAL A 97 0.77 -17.71 -5.72
CA VAL A 97 1.67 -16.91 -6.58
C VAL A 97 2.54 -17.82 -7.44
N ARG A 98 3.11 -18.89 -6.86
CA ARG A 98 3.93 -19.86 -7.60
C ARG A 98 3.13 -20.62 -8.65
N ALA A 99 1.88 -20.98 -8.35
CA ALA A 99 1.00 -21.65 -9.30
C ALA A 99 0.53 -20.72 -10.43
N ASN A 100 0.52 -19.40 -10.21
CA ASN A 100 -0.04 -18.40 -11.13
C ASN A 100 1.01 -17.42 -11.70
N LEU A 101 2.30 -17.77 -11.74
CA LEU A 101 3.39 -16.85 -12.12
C LEU A 101 3.14 -16.09 -13.43
N GLY A 102 2.61 -16.76 -14.45
CA GLY A 102 2.29 -16.12 -15.73
C GLY A 102 1.22 -15.03 -15.62
N ARG A 103 0.15 -15.29 -14.84
CA ARG A 103 -0.93 -14.31 -14.59
C ARG A 103 -0.41 -13.13 -13.77
N VAL A 104 0.39 -13.40 -12.73
CA VAL A 104 0.99 -12.34 -11.89
C VAL A 104 1.96 -11.48 -12.71
N ALA A 105 2.82 -12.07 -13.53
CA ALA A 105 3.72 -11.33 -14.40
C ALA A 105 2.95 -10.50 -15.45
N GLY A 106 1.84 -11.02 -15.98
CA GLY A 106 0.93 -10.30 -16.87
C GLY A 106 0.30 -9.09 -16.18
N LEU A 107 -0.24 -9.28 -14.97
CA LEU A 107 -0.82 -8.23 -14.13
C LEU A 107 0.19 -7.10 -13.88
N LEU A 108 1.41 -7.43 -13.45
CA LEU A 108 2.45 -6.43 -13.18
C LEU A 108 2.89 -5.67 -14.43
N ARG A 109 2.98 -6.36 -15.57
CA ARG A 109 3.33 -5.71 -16.85
C ARG A 109 2.26 -4.69 -17.23
N SER A 110 0.99 -5.05 -17.12
CA SER A 110 -0.12 -4.14 -17.37
C SER A 110 -0.10 -2.98 -16.36
N PHE A 111 0.09 -3.26 -15.08
CA PHE A 111 0.19 -2.24 -14.02
C PHE A 111 1.28 -1.20 -14.33
N HIS A 112 2.50 -1.65 -14.65
CA HIS A 112 3.61 -0.75 -14.97
C HIS A 112 3.36 0.13 -16.20
N ARG A 113 2.57 -0.35 -17.16
CA ARG A 113 2.27 0.38 -18.41
C ARG A 113 1.11 1.35 -18.26
N GLU A 114 0.05 0.93 -17.57
CA GLU A 114 -1.19 1.68 -17.51
C GLU A 114 -1.19 2.71 -16.38
N MET A 115 -0.69 2.37 -15.18
CA MET A 115 -0.74 3.26 -14.01
C MET A 115 -0.19 4.69 -14.25
N PRO A 116 0.94 4.89 -14.96
CA PRO A 116 1.45 6.23 -15.25
C PRO A 116 0.43 7.17 -15.93
N ASN A 117 -0.55 6.64 -16.65
CA ASN A 117 -1.57 7.43 -17.36
C ASN A 117 -2.71 7.92 -16.44
N HIS A 118 -2.82 7.39 -15.22
CA HIS A 118 -3.93 7.66 -14.30
C HIS A 118 -3.51 8.41 -13.03
N VAL A 119 -2.23 8.32 -12.65
CA VAL A 119 -1.72 9.02 -11.46
C VAL A 119 -1.53 10.50 -11.74
N SER A 120 -1.67 11.32 -10.69
CA SER A 120 -1.53 12.77 -10.78
C SER A 120 -0.67 13.32 -9.64
N GLY A 121 -0.24 14.58 -9.79
CA GLY A 121 0.64 15.24 -8.82
C GLY A 121 2.11 14.87 -9.01
N ALA A 122 2.90 14.99 -7.94
CA ALA A 122 4.34 14.73 -8.00
C ALA A 122 4.63 13.24 -8.28
N GLY A 123 5.54 12.97 -9.23
CA GLY A 123 5.98 11.63 -9.63
C GLY A 123 6.87 10.94 -8.61
N PHE A 124 6.42 10.88 -7.36
CA PHE A 124 7.17 10.43 -6.20
C PHE A 124 7.86 9.09 -6.46
N MET A 125 9.18 9.15 -6.54
CA MET A 125 10.03 8.04 -6.93
C MET A 125 10.29 7.11 -5.75
N PHE A 126 10.11 5.80 -5.94
CA PHE A 126 10.65 4.82 -5.01
C PHE A 126 12.11 4.55 -5.34
N TRP A 127 13.01 5.25 -4.64
CA TRP A 127 14.45 5.08 -4.77
C TRP A 127 14.99 4.29 -3.58
N VAL A 128 15.08 2.96 -3.73
CA VAL A 128 15.43 2.04 -2.65
C VAL A 128 16.72 2.42 -1.90
N PHE A 129 17.75 2.85 -2.62
CA PHE A 129 19.02 3.25 -1.99
C PHE A 129 18.91 4.56 -1.21
N HIS A 130 18.11 5.51 -1.70
CA HIS A 130 17.78 6.71 -0.92
C HIS A 130 17.00 6.36 0.35
N VAL A 131 16.01 5.46 0.27
CA VAL A 131 15.26 4.97 1.44
C VAL A 131 16.18 4.33 2.47
N ILE A 132 17.14 3.49 2.04
CA ILE A 132 18.14 2.88 2.95
C ILE A 132 19.00 3.95 3.64
N ARG A 133 19.47 4.95 2.89
CA ARG A 133 20.25 6.07 3.46
C ARG A 133 19.43 6.89 4.45
N ASP A 134 18.15 7.10 4.17
CA ASP A 134 17.25 7.82 5.06
C ASP A 134 16.99 7.05 6.36
N TYR A 135 16.73 5.74 6.30
CA TYR A 135 16.65 4.90 7.50
C TYR A 135 17.93 4.94 8.32
N ALA A 136 19.10 4.89 7.68
CA ALA A 136 20.36 4.96 8.40
C ALA A 136 20.48 6.29 9.16
N ARG A 137 20.12 7.42 8.55
CA ARG A 137 20.09 8.72 9.23
C ARG A 137 19.11 8.73 10.41
N THR A 138 17.88 8.28 10.20
CA THR A 138 16.86 8.20 11.26
C THR A 138 17.30 7.32 12.42
N LEU A 139 17.91 6.15 12.15
CA LEU A 139 18.39 5.23 13.18
C LEU A 139 19.60 5.79 13.93
N ASP A 140 20.47 6.54 13.25
CA ASP A 140 21.63 7.18 13.85
C ASP A 140 21.22 8.31 14.81
N GLU A 141 20.35 9.20 14.34
CA GLU A 141 19.76 10.31 15.10
C GLU A 141 18.95 9.80 16.29
N GLY A 142 18.21 8.69 16.12
CA GLY A 142 17.43 8.04 17.17
C GLY A 142 18.24 7.22 18.17
N GLY A 143 19.58 7.21 18.08
CA GLY A 143 20.44 6.48 19.02
C GLY A 143 20.20 4.97 19.01
N SER A 144 19.87 4.39 17.85
CA SER A 144 19.52 2.98 17.72
C SER A 144 20.62 2.07 18.28
N ARG A 145 20.20 0.98 18.95
CA ARG A 145 21.10 -0.13 19.36
C ARG A 145 21.89 -0.76 18.20
N LYS A 146 21.49 -0.49 16.95
CA LYS A 146 22.14 -0.97 15.72
C LYS A 146 23.05 0.08 15.06
N LYS A 147 23.29 1.23 15.69
CA LYS A 147 24.11 2.33 15.14
C LYS A 147 25.48 1.86 14.62
N SER A 148 26.14 0.94 15.32
CA SER A 148 27.43 0.37 14.90
C SER A 148 27.37 -0.41 13.59
N GLU A 149 26.20 -0.92 13.18
CA GLU A 149 26.02 -1.68 11.94
C GLU A 149 25.71 -0.79 10.74
N LEU A 150 25.30 0.47 10.95
CA LEU A 150 24.85 1.36 9.88
C LEU A 150 25.93 1.57 8.79
N PRO A 151 27.23 1.79 9.11
CA PRO A 151 28.25 1.91 8.09
C PRO A 151 28.35 0.68 7.17
N ARG A 152 28.18 -0.53 7.74
CA ARG A 152 28.20 -1.78 6.97
C ARG A 152 27.02 -1.86 6.00
N TYR A 153 25.81 -1.52 6.46
CA TYR A 153 24.63 -1.52 5.59
C TYR A 153 24.69 -0.46 4.49
N LEU A 154 25.21 0.73 4.79
CA LEU A 154 25.40 1.78 3.80
C LEU A 154 26.43 1.38 2.74
N SER A 155 27.54 0.78 3.14
CA SER A 155 28.55 0.28 2.20
C SER A 155 27.98 -0.80 1.26
N LEU A 156 27.17 -1.72 1.80
CA LEU A 156 26.48 -2.72 0.99
C LEU A 156 25.45 -2.09 0.04
N ALA A 157 24.68 -1.11 0.50
CA ALA A 157 23.71 -0.40 -0.34
C ALA A 157 24.40 0.31 -1.50
N ASP A 158 25.55 0.95 -1.26
CA ASP A 158 26.34 1.61 -2.30
C ASP A 158 26.91 0.60 -3.32
N GLU A 159 27.33 -0.59 -2.87
CA GLU A 159 27.78 -1.66 -3.76
C GLU A 159 26.65 -2.15 -4.67
N LEU A 160 25.47 -2.40 -4.08
CA LEU A 160 24.28 -2.82 -4.82
C LEU A 160 23.80 -1.74 -5.80
N GLU A 161 23.87 -0.46 -5.44
CA GLU A 161 23.50 0.64 -6.34
C GLU A 161 24.45 0.73 -7.53
N ARG A 162 25.76 0.59 -7.31
CA ARG A 162 26.74 0.55 -8.41
C ARG A 162 26.58 -0.67 -9.32
N ALA A 163 26.13 -1.81 -8.77
CA ALA A 163 25.88 -3.02 -9.54
C ALA A 163 24.56 -2.97 -10.32
N GLN A 164 23.61 -2.11 -9.93
CA GLN A 164 22.32 -1.99 -10.59
C GLN A 164 22.48 -1.44 -12.01
N LYS A 165 21.97 -2.18 -13.00
CA LYS A 165 21.88 -1.70 -14.38
C LYS A 165 20.91 -0.54 -14.50
N LEU A 166 21.09 0.30 -15.52
CA LEU A 166 20.07 1.28 -15.89
C LEU A 166 18.78 0.55 -16.26
N LEU A 167 17.73 0.78 -15.48
CA LEU A 167 16.39 0.23 -15.68
C LEU A 167 15.44 1.36 -16.08
N PRO A 168 14.40 1.06 -16.87
CA PRO A 168 13.37 2.06 -17.15
C PRO A 168 12.69 2.49 -15.85
N ILE A 169 12.35 3.77 -15.76
CA ILE A 169 11.51 4.29 -14.68
C ILE A 169 10.08 3.79 -14.95
N VAL A 170 9.52 3.07 -13.99
CA VAL A 170 8.14 2.55 -14.05
C VAL A 170 7.39 2.94 -12.78
N PHE A 171 6.06 3.04 -12.88
CA PHE A 171 5.22 3.14 -11.70
C PHE A 171 5.04 1.75 -11.08
N GLY A 172 5.79 1.45 -10.02
CA GLY A 172 5.75 0.17 -9.32
C GLY A 172 4.74 0.13 -8.17
N HIS A 173 4.24 -1.06 -7.84
CA HIS A 173 3.44 -1.29 -6.62
C HIS A 173 4.30 -1.10 -5.35
N ASN A 174 5.59 -1.40 -5.43
CA ASN A 174 6.63 -1.26 -4.39
C ASN A 174 6.43 -2.10 -3.10
N ASP A 175 5.29 -2.76 -2.94
CA ASP A 175 5.03 -3.71 -1.84
C ASP A 175 4.26 -4.95 -2.34
N LEU A 176 4.87 -5.77 -3.21
CA LEU A 176 4.17 -6.89 -3.84
C LEU A 176 4.25 -8.18 -3.02
N LEU A 177 3.52 -8.22 -1.92
CA LEU A 177 3.31 -9.43 -1.12
C LEU A 177 2.17 -10.29 -1.71
N PRO A 178 2.16 -11.62 -1.50
CA PRO A 178 1.03 -12.47 -1.92
C PRO A 178 -0.32 -11.94 -1.42
N ALA A 179 -0.34 -11.43 -0.18
CA ALA A 179 -1.53 -10.87 0.44
C ALA A 179 -2.12 -9.63 -0.27
N ASN A 180 -1.36 -9.01 -1.18
CA ASN A 180 -1.80 -7.87 -1.99
C ASN A 180 -2.32 -8.29 -3.37
N ILE A 181 -2.43 -9.59 -3.65
CA ILE A 181 -2.99 -10.13 -4.90
C ILE A 181 -4.31 -10.83 -4.56
N LEU A 182 -5.38 -10.40 -5.24
CA LEU A 182 -6.74 -10.87 -5.06
C LEU A 182 -7.23 -11.55 -6.34
N ASP A 183 -7.89 -12.70 -6.21
CA ASP A 183 -8.41 -13.54 -7.31
C ASP A 183 -9.83 -14.04 -7.05
#